data_AF-A0AAW7N2Q7-F1
#
_entry.id   AF-A0AAW7N2Q7-F1
#
_cell.length_a   1.000
_cell.length_b   1.000
_cell.length_c   1.000
_cell.angle_alpha   90.00
_cell.angle_beta   90.00
_cell.angle_gamma   90.00
#
_symmetry.space_group_name_H-M   'P 1'
#
loop_
_entity.id
_entity.type
_entity.pdbx_description
1 polymer ?
#
loop_
_entity_poly.entity_id
_entity_poly.type
_entity_poly.pdbx_seq_one_letter_code
_entity_poly.pdbx_strand_id
1 'polypeptide(L)'
;MNNVGVIWFLFAYFWARIIFDMGRLIIKDDRYNGVMFAILAYAGYLISQKIWLPQALDIALIAAFFMWVGTILRSYHFFSNSKTEFLTVLIALVFWLWCVQSELHIELSIRSYPNFVITVVEAIAGTLVICYLSRGLMSTALTSWLAIFGRNSIILLCIHHLDFYWVFWGDLIHSSWRAMLLRLVIDIFGMVLVLAIKYLVNQIRGHK
;
A
#
# COMPACT_ATOMS: atom_id res chain seq x y z
N MET A 1 15.62 18.30 2.81
CA MET A 1 14.24 17.76 2.92
C MET A 1 14.26 16.70 4.01
N ASN A 2 13.61 16.96 5.16
CA ASN A 2 13.50 15.97 6.23
C ASN A 2 12.49 14.92 5.77
N ASN A 3 13.00 13.85 5.15
CA ASN A 3 12.17 12.75 4.69
C ASN A 3 11.69 11.98 5.93
N VAL A 4 10.38 11.82 6.08
CA VAL A 4 9.74 11.30 7.31
C VAL A 4 10.01 9.80 7.51
N GLY A 5 10.84 9.18 6.65
CA GLY A 5 11.04 7.73 6.58
C GLY A 5 9.74 7.01 6.22
N VAL A 6 9.80 5.76 5.75
CA VAL A 6 8.60 5.02 5.33
C VAL A 6 7.63 4.72 6.49
N ILE A 7 7.99 5.05 7.74
CA ILE A 7 7.14 4.85 8.93
C ILE A 7 5.86 5.70 8.91
N TRP A 8 5.82 6.78 8.12
CA TRP A 8 4.60 7.58 7.92
C TRP A 8 3.41 6.71 7.49
N PHE A 9 3.67 5.63 6.76
CA PHE A 9 2.65 4.68 6.30
C PHE A 9 1.90 4.03 7.47
N LEU A 10 2.58 3.70 8.58
CA LEU A 10 1.93 3.09 9.73
C LEU A 10 0.96 4.04 10.43
N PHE A 11 1.35 5.31 10.59
CA PHE A 11 0.46 6.34 11.13
C PHE A 11 -0.73 6.59 10.21
N ALA A 12 -0.49 6.71 8.90
CA ALA A 12 -1.55 6.88 7.92
C ALA A 12 -2.52 5.69 7.95
N TYR A 13 -2.02 4.45 8.01
CA TYR A 13 -2.84 3.24 8.10
C TYR A 13 -3.68 3.21 9.38
N PHE A 14 -3.08 3.52 10.53
CA PHE A 14 -3.77 3.58 11.81
C PHE A 14 -4.92 4.58 11.79
N TRP A 15 -4.66 5.82 11.38
CA TRP A 15 -5.68 6.87 11.33
C TRP A 15 -6.74 6.58 10.27
N ALA A 16 -6.35 6.09 9.09
CA ALA A 16 -7.28 5.70 8.04
C ALA A 16 -8.26 4.63 8.53
N ARG A 17 -7.76 3.67 9.32
CA ARG A 17 -8.58 2.61 9.90
C ARG A 17 -9.60 3.16 10.89
N ILE A 18 -9.19 4.05 11.79
CA ILE A 18 -10.11 4.71 12.72
C ILE A 18 -11.18 5.51 11.97
N ILE A 19 -10.78 6.33 11.01
CA ILE A 19 -11.70 7.16 10.21
C ILE A 19 -12.69 6.27 9.45
N PHE A 20 -12.21 5.18 8.85
CA PHE A 20 -13.03 4.22 8.15
C PHE A 20 -14.07 3.56 9.09
N ASP A 21 -13.63 3.02 10.23
CA ASP A 21 -14.51 2.35 11.18
C ASP A 21 -15.53 3.33 11.79
N MET A 22 -15.10 4.55 12.16
CA MET A 22 -15.99 5.61 12.66
C MET A 22 -17.01 6.04 11.61
N GLY A 23 -16.58 6.25 10.37
CA GLY A 23 -17.46 6.64 9.27
C GLY A 23 -18.61 5.65 9.07
N ARG A 24 -18.31 4.35 9.09
CA ARG A 24 -19.32 3.28 8.95
C ARG A 24 -20.23 3.12 10.18
N LEU A 25 -19.79 3.57 11.36
CA LEU A 25 -20.64 3.61 12.55
C LEU A 25 -21.67 4.74 12.47
N ILE A 26 -21.29 5.89 11.92
CA ILE A 26 -22.16 7.07 11.77
C ILE A 26 -23.16 6.85 10.63
N ILE A 27 -22.68 6.43 9.46
CA ILE A 27 -23.51 6.19 8.28
C ILE A 27 -23.56 4.68 8.02
N LYS A 28 -24.72 4.08 8.30
CA LYS A 28 -24.90 2.62 8.16
C LYS A 28 -25.20 2.17 6.73
N ASP A 29 -25.77 3.03 5.90
CA ASP A 29 -26.08 2.70 4.49
C ASP A 29 -24.82 2.90 3.63
N ASP A 30 -24.37 1.81 3.02
CA ASP A 30 -23.12 1.75 2.24
C ASP A 30 -23.12 2.69 1.03
N ARG A 31 -24.28 3.10 0.51
CA ARG A 31 -24.38 4.07 -0.60
C ARG A 31 -23.93 5.47 -0.17
N TYR A 32 -24.36 5.90 1.02
CA TYR A 32 -23.99 7.21 1.56
C TYR A 32 -22.58 7.22 2.14
N ASN A 33 -22.09 6.06 2.61
CA ASN A 33 -20.69 5.88 3.03
C ASN A 33 -19.71 6.24 1.90
N GLY A 34 -19.98 5.79 0.68
CA GLY A 34 -19.09 6.08 -0.46
C GLY A 34 -18.94 7.56 -0.74
N VAL A 35 -20.06 8.29 -0.76
CA VAL A 35 -20.05 9.74 -0.98
C VAL A 35 -19.30 10.46 0.15
N MET A 36 -19.54 10.07 1.41
CA MET A 36 -18.81 10.63 2.55
C MET A 36 -17.30 10.38 2.43
N PHE A 37 -16.85 9.15 2.16
CA PHE A 37 -15.42 8.86 2.03
C PHE A 37 -14.80 9.56 0.82
N ALA A 38 -15.53 9.72 -0.29
CA ALA A 38 -15.06 10.48 -1.44
C ALA A 38 -14.88 11.98 -1.11
N ILE A 39 -15.81 12.58 -0.36
CA ILE A 39 -15.71 13.95 0.13
C ILE A 39 -14.50 14.09 1.06
N LEU A 40 -14.33 13.16 2.00
CA LEU A 40 -13.18 13.17 2.92
C LEU A 40 -11.84 13.02 2.17
N ALA A 41 -11.77 12.14 1.17
CA ALA A 41 -10.59 11.99 0.34
C ALA A 41 -10.27 13.27 -0.43
N TYR A 42 -11.27 13.91 -1.03
CA TYR A 42 -11.09 15.19 -1.72
C TYR A 42 -10.67 16.31 -0.77
N ALA A 43 -11.24 16.37 0.44
CA ALA A 43 -10.81 17.29 1.48
C ALA A 43 -9.36 17.02 1.91
N GLY A 44 -8.97 15.76 2.10
CA GLY A 44 -7.61 15.34 2.40
C GLY A 44 -6.63 15.80 1.32
N TYR A 45 -6.98 15.64 0.04
CA TYR A 45 -6.22 16.18 -1.09
C TYR A 45 -6.08 17.70 -1.02
N LEU A 46 -7.19 18.44 -0.85
CA LEU A 46 -7.12 19.91 -0.79
C LEU A 46 -6.28 20.42 0.38
N ILE A 47 -6.29 19.71 1.52
CA ILE A 47 -5.45 20.00 2.67
C ILE A 47 -3.99 19.70 2.34
N SER A 48 -3.69 18.54 1.75
CA SER A 48 -2.33 18.11 1.44
C SER A 48 -1.62 19.04 0.46
N GLN A 49 -2.37 19.72 -0.42
CA GLN A 49 -1.83 20.75 -1.33
C GLN A 49 -1.37 22.02 -0.60
N LYS A 50 -1.83 22.24 0.64
CA LYS A 50 -1.55 23.46 1.41
C LYS A 50 -0.60 23.20 2.56
N ILE A 51 -0.84 22.13 3.31
CA ILE A 51 -0.11 21.80 4.54
C ILE A 51 0.03 20.29 4.71
N TRP A 52 1.16 19.88 5.29
CA TRP A 52 1.37 18.49 5.70
C TRP A 52 0.84 18.34 7.12
N LEU A 53 -0.28 17.62 7.28
CA LEU A 53 -0.84 17.39 8.61
C LEU A 53 0.07 16.46 9.43
N PRO A 54 0.13 16.65 10.77
CA PRO A 54 0.89 15.77 11.63
C PRO A 54 0.41 14.32 11.47
N GLN A 55 1.35 13.38 11.56
CA GLN A 55 1.09 11.94 11.46
C GLN A 55 0.38 11.52 10.15
N ALA A 56 0.53 12.29 9.07
CA ALA A 56 -0.05 12.01 7.77
C ALA A 56 -1.60 11.89 7.78
N LEU A 57 -2.26 12.67 8.63
CA LEU A 57 -3.72 12.63 8.78
C LEU A 57 -4.46 13.01 7.48
N ASP A 58 -3.87 13.89 6.67
CA ASP A 58 -4.35 14.25 5.34
C ASP A 58 -4.37 13.05 4.39
N ILE A 59 -3.31 12.24 4.40
CA ILE A 59 -3.23 10.99 3.64
C ILE A 59 -4.22 9.95 4.18
N ALA A 60 -4.40 9.88 5.51
CA ALA A 60 -5.33 8.95 6.14
C ALA A 60 -6.78 9.14 5.64
N LEU A 61 -7.21 10.37 5.35
CA LEU A 61 -8.52 10.65 4.76
C LEU A 61 -8.68 10.02 3.38
N ILE A 62 -7.64 10.09 2.54
CA ILE A 62 -7.61 9.47 1.21
C ILE A 62 -7.55 7.94 1.34
N ALA A 63 -6.73 7.42 2.25
CA ALA A 63 -6.60 5.99 2.48
C ALA A 63 -7.90 5.34 3.00
N ALA A 64 -8.69 6.05 3.81
CA ALA A 64 -10.00 5.58 4.27
C ALA A 64 -10.97 5.34 3.09
N PHE A 65 -10.89 6.16 2.04
CA PHE A 65 -11.65 5.93 0.80
C PHE A 65 -11.20 4.67 0.08
N PHE A 66 -9.89 4.40 -0.03
CA PHE A 66 -9.43 3.13 -0.60
C PHE A 66 -9.87 1.90 0.22
N MET A 67 -9.94 2.00 1.56
CA MET A 67 -10.50 0.94 2.40
C MET A 67 -11.99 0.69 2.11
N TRP A 68 -12.76 1.76 1.88
CA TRP A 68 -14.15 1.64 1.45
C TRP A 68 -14.27 0.97 0.08
N VAL A 69 -13.49 1.39 -0.91
CA VAL A 69 -13.46 0.73 -2.24
C VAL A 69 -13.18 -0.76 -2.10
N GLY A 70 -12.17 -1.15 -1.31
CA GLY A 70 -11.87 -2.56 -1.05
C GLY A 70 -13.03 -3.34 -0.40
N THR A 71 -13.79 -2.68 0.48
CA THR A 71 -14.98 -3.27 1.11
C THR A 71 -16.10 -3.53 0.09
N ILE A 72 -16.34 -2.57 -0.80
CA ILE A 72 -17.30 -2.68 -1.89
C ILE A 72 -16.91 -3.81 -2.85
N LEU A 73 -15.65 -3.87 -3.27
CA LEU A 73 -15.16 -4.95 -4.15
C LEU A 73 -15.39 -6.33 -3.52
N ARG A 74 -15.19 -6.44 -2.20
CA ARG A 74 -15.46 -7.66 -1.45
C ARG A 74 -16.97 -7.97 -1.36
N SER A 75 -17.82 -6.99 -1.05
CA SER A 75 -19.26 -7.20 -0.86
C SER A 75 -19.97 -7.63 -2.15
N TYR A 76 -19.53 -7.11 -3.29
CA TYR A 76 -20.07 -7.49 -4.60
C TYR A 76 -19.46 -8.79 -5.15
N HIS A 77 -18.59 -9.47 -4.39
CA HIS A 77 -17.87 -10.65 -4.86
C HIS A 77 -17.22 -10.42 -6.23
N PHE A 78 -16.61 -9.25 -6.43
CA PHE A 78 -16.11 -8.81 -7.74
C PHE A 78 -15.26 -9.90 -8.43
N PHE A 79 -14.39 -10.53 -7.65
CA PHE A 79 -13.54 -11.64 -8.06
C PHE A 79 -14.31 -12.98 -8.11
N SER A 80 -15.24 -13.11 -9.07
CA SER A 80 -16.17 -14.23 -9.26
C SER A 80 -15.84 -15.20 -10.42
N ASN A 81 -14.69 -15.06 -11.08
CA ASN A 81 -14.31 -15.78 -12.31
C ASN A 81 -15.28 -15.58 -13.48
N SER A 82 -15.93 -14.41 -13.54
CA SER A 82 -16.87 -14.08 -14.60
C SER A 82 -16.18 -13.43 -15.81
N LYS A 83 -16.83 -13.46 -16.99
CA LYS A 83 -16.37 -12.71 -18.17
C LYS A 83 -16.29 -11.20 -17.90
N THR A 84 -17.24 -10.68 -17.13
CA THR A 84 -17.28 -9.27 -16.73
C THR A 84 -16.05 -8.90 -15.91
N GLU A 85 -15.68 -9.72 -14.94
CA GLU A 85 -14.47 -9.52 -14.15
C GLU A 85 -13.22 -9.44 -15.04
N PHE A 86 -13.02 -10.43 -15.93
CA PHE A 86 -11.87 -10.46 -16.83
C PHE A 86 -11.81 -9.20 -17.72
N LEU A 87 -12.94 -8.80 -18.30
CA LEU A 87 -13.00 -7.62 -19.15
C LEU A 87 -12.71 -6.34 -18.35
N THR A 88 -13.26 -6.20 -17.15
CA THR A 88 -12.98 -5.06 -16.28
C THR A 88 -11.51 -5.00 -15.88
N VAL A 89 -10.88 -6.12 -15.55
CA VAL A 89 -9.45 -6.18 -15.24
C VAL A 89 -8.58 -5.85 -16.46
N LEU A 90 -8.97 -6.29 -17.65
CA LEU A 90 -8.26 -5.95 -18.89
C LEU A 90 -8.32 -4.44 -19.19
N ILE A 91 -9.51 -3.83 -19.02
CA ILE A 91 -9.67 -2.37 -19.16
C ILE A 91 -8.84 -1.64 -18.09
N ALA A 92 -8.89 -2.12 -16.85
CA ALA A 92 -8.09 -1.57 -15.75
C ALA A 92 -6.59 -1.67 -16.03
N LEU A 93 -6.11 -2.77 -16.61
CA LEU A 93 -4.71 -2.94 -17.02
C LEU A 93 -4.28 -1.92 -18.06
N VAL A 94 -5.07 -1.77 -19.14
CA VAL A 94 -4.76 -0.80 -20.21
C VAL A 94 -4.75 0.63 -19.65
N PHE A 95 -5.76 0.98 -18.85
CA PHE A 95 -5.85 2.30 -18.23
C PHE A 95 -4.69 2.57 -17.25
N TRP A 96 -4.36 1.59 -16.40
CA TRP A 96 -3.26 1.69 -15.44
C TRP A 96 -1.92 1.89 -16.14
N LEU A 97 -1.61 1.09 -17.17
CA LEU A 97 -0.37 1.21 -17.94
C LEU A 97 -0.27 2.57 -18.65
N TRP A 98 -1.38 3.06 -19.22
CA TRP A 98 -1.43 4.38 -19.84
C TRP A 98 -1.16 5.50 -18.82
N CYS A 99 -1.76 5.42 -17.63
CA CYS A 99 -1.53 6.40 -16.57
C CYS A 99 -0.06 6.40 -16.10
N VAL A 100 0.53 5.22 -15.91
CA VAL A 100 1.95 5.07 -15.55
C VAL A 100 2.86 5.69 -16.61
N GLN A 101 2.61 5.44 -17.90
CA GLN A 101 3.38 6.03 -19.01
C GLN A 101 3.20 7.55 -19.13
N SER A 102 2.05 8.07 -18.69
CA SER A 102 1.72 9.50 -18.76
C SER A 102 2.10 10.27 -17.49
N GLU A 103 2.82 9.64 -16.55
CA GLU A 103 3.16 10.21 -15.23
C GLU A 103 1.92 10.61 -14.39
N LEU A 104 0.76 10.00 -14.66
CA LEU A 104 -0.52 10.22 -13.96
C LEU A 104 -0.73 9.16 -12.87
N HIS A 105 0.22 9.03 -11.95
CA HIS A 105 0.17 8.06 -10.86
C HIS A 105 0.16 8.74 -9.49
N ILE A 106 -0.49 8.11 -8.51
CA ILE A 106 -0.54 8.63 -7.14
C ILE A 106 0.78 8.34 -6.40
N GLU A 107 1.34 9.34 -5.72
CA GLU A 107 2.45 9.13 -4.79
C GLU A 107 2.13 9.75 -3.42
N LEU A 108 1.59 8.92 -2.53
CA LEU A 108 1.12 9.33 -1.21
C LEU A 108 2.25 9.88 -0.32
N SER A 109 3.46 9.31 -0.37
CA SER A 109 4.60 9.72 0.47
C SER A 109 4.95 11.20 0.34
N ILE A 110 4.93 11.69 -0.88
CA ILE A 110 5.30 13.07 -1.22
C ILE A 110 4.07 13.94 -1.51
N ARG A 111 2.86 13.40 -1.33
CA ARG A 111 1.58 14.08 -1.61
C ARG A 111 1.48 14.57 -3.06
N SER A 112 1.96 13.76 -4.00
CA SER A 112 1.81 14.01 -5.43
C SER A 112 0.54 13.34 -5.94
N TYR A 113 -0.36 14.16 -6.51
CA TYR A 113 -1.66 13.73 -7.04
C TYR A 113 -1.92 14.38 -8.40
N PRO A 114 -1.14 14.08 -9.44
CA PRO A 114 -1.30 14.69 -10.77
C PRO A 114 -2.68 14.35 -11.33
N ASN A 115 -3.60 15.33 -11.27
CA ASN A 115 -5.04 15.10 -11.44
C ASN A 115 -5.58 14.06 -10.43
N PHE A 116 -6.04 14.55 -9.29
CA PHE A 116 -6.50 13.72 -8.17
C PHE A 116 -7.52 12.65 -8.56
N VAL A 117 -8.49 12.97 -9.42
CA VAL A 117 -9.53 12.01 -9.82
C VAL A 117 -8.94 10.89 -10.65
N ILE A 118 -8.12 11.23 -11.66
CA ILE A 118 -7.49 10.21 -12.53
C ILE A 118 -6.57 9.30 -11.72
N THR A 119 -5.74 9.88 -10.85
CA THR A 119 -4.78 9.12 -10.03
C THR A 119 -5.43 8.22 -8.98
N VAL A 120 -6.59 8.62 -8.44
CA VAL A 120 -7.40 7.73 -7.58
C VAL A 120 -7.94 6.55 -8.37
N VAL A 121 -8.45 6.78 -9.58
CA VAL A 121 -8.94 5.69 -10.46
C VAL A 121 -7.77 4.80 -10.90
N GLU A 122 -6.60 5.38 -11.17
CA GLU A 122 -5.36 4.67 -11.50
C GLU A 122 -4.95 3.71 -10.38
N ALA A 123 -4.91 4.19 -9.13
CA ALA A 123 -4.56 3.37 -7.98
C ALA A 123 -5.55 2.20 -7.76
N ILE A 124 -6.84 2.43 -7.99
CA ILE A 124 -7.87 1.37 -7.93
C ILE A 124 -7.65 0.37 -9.06
N ALA A 125 -7.39 0.83 -10.29
CA ALA A 125 -7.15 -0.01 -11.45
C ALA A 125 -5.91 -0.90 -11.25
N GLY A 126 -4.79 -0.33 -10.80
CA GLY A 126 -3.59 -1.09 -10.45
C GLY A 126 -3.86 -2.14 -9.37
N THR A 127 -4.61 -1.76 -8.33
CA THR A 127 -5.00 -2.70 -7.25
C THR A 127 -5.82 -3.88 -7.79
N LEU A 128 -6.79 -3.63 -8.68
CA LEU A 128 -7.60 -4.69 -9.30
C LEU A 128 -6.75 -5.67 -10.10
N VAL A 129 -5.81 -5.16 -10.90
CA VAL A 129 -4.87 -5.97 -11.69
C VAL A 129 -4.02 -6.84 -10.78
N ILE A 130 -3.39 -6.25 -9.75
CA ILE A 130 -2.53 -6.99 -8.82
C ILE A 130 -3.33 -8.06 -8.05
N CYS A 131 -4.54 -7.75 -7.59
CA CYS A 131 -5.40 -8.72 -6.93
C CYS A 131 -5.79 -9.89 -7.86
N TYR A 132 -6.11 -9.61 -9.13
CA TYR A 132 -6.42 -10.63 -10.13
C TYR A 132 -5.23 -11.56 -10.38
N LEU A 133 -4.04 -10.98 -10.60
CA LEU A 133 -2.80 -11.74 -10.78
C LEU A 133 -2.46 -12.57 -9.54
N SER A 134 -2.59 -11.98 -8.35
CA SER A 134 -2.35 -12.68 -7.09
C SER A 134 -3.27 -13.89 -6.92
N ARG A 135 -4.53 -13.79 -7.32
CA ARG A 135 -5.47 -14.93 -7.30
C ARG A 135 -5.03 -16.04 -8.27
N GLY A 136 -4.58 -15.67 -9.46
CA GLY A 136 -4.06 -16.62 -10.45
C GLY A 136 -2.81 -17.36 -9.98
N LEU A 137 -1.97 -16.72 -9.15
CA LEU A 137 -0.77 -17.33 -8.59
C LEU A 137 -1.05 -18.32 -7.46
N MET A 138 -2.24 -18.31 -6.83
CA MET A 138 -2.55 -19.12 -5.64
C MET A 138 -2.34 -20.62 -5.84
N SER A 139 -2.45 -21.13 -7.07
CA SER A 139 -2.23 -22.55 -7.41
C SER A 139 -0.75 -22.93 -7.58
N THR A 140 0.16 -21.97 -7.54
CA THR A 140 1.58 -22.17 -7.81
C THR A 140 2.41 -22.25 -6.53
N ALA A 141 3.55 -22.95 -6.58
CA ALA A 141 4.51 -22.99 -5.47
C ALA A 141 5.05 -21.60 -5.09
N LEU A 142 5.02 -20.64 -6.02
CA LEU A 142 5.45 -19.25 -5.79
C LEU A 142 4.63 -18.55 -4.70
N THR A 143 3.36 -18.92 -4.54
CA THR A 143 2.49 -18.34 -3.50
C THR A 143 3.04 -18.57 -2.10
N SER A 144 3.60 -19.74 -1.83
CA SER A 144 4.17 -20.07 -0.51
C SER A 144 5.32 -19.11 -0.15
N TRP A 145 6.19 -18.80 -1.11
CA TRP A 145 7.31 -17.88 -0.97
C TRP A 145 6.86 -16.43 -0.84
N LEU A 146 5.99 -15.96 -1.75
CA LEU A 146 5.47 -14.59 -1.71
C LEU A 146 4.69 -14.31 -0.41
N ALA A 147 3.97 -15.30 0.10
CA ALA A 147 3.22 -15.16 1.34
C ALA A 147 4.12 -15.00 2.58
N ILE A 148 5.38 -15.46 2.56
CA ILE A 148 6.35 -15.19 3.63
C ILE A 148 6.59 -13.69 3.73
N PHE A 149 6.82 -13.00 2.61
CA PHE A 149 7.01 -11.56 2.57
C PHE A 149 5.74 -10.83 2.99
N GLY A 150 4.58 -11.25 2.49
CA GLY A 150 3.29 -10.65 2.87
C GLY A 150 3.01 -10.70 4.37
N ARG A 151 3.18 -11.87 5.00
CA ARG A 151 2.98 -12.06 6.46
C ARG A 151 3.96 -11.26 7.31
N ASN A 152 5.14 -10.97 6.78
CA ASN A 152 6.21 -10.23 7.47
C ASN A 152 6.41 -8.81 6.91
N SER A 153 5.44 -8.29 6.17
CA SER A 153 5.54 -7.01 5.46
C SER A 153 5.85 -5.83 6.39
N ILE A 154 5.29 -5.81 7.61
CA ILE A 154 5.62 -4.79 8.62
C ILE A 154 7.07 -4.92 9.11
N ILE A 155 7.58 -6.15 9.28
CA ILE A 155 8.98 -6.38 9.67
C ILE A 155 9.90 -5.88 8.55
N LEU A 156 9.58 -6.25 7.30
CA LEU A 156 10.32 -5.80 6.12
C LEU A 156 10.32 -4.27 6.00
N LEU A 157 9.16 -3.63 6.23
CA LEU A 157 9.02 -2.17 6.25
C LEU A 157 9.92 -1.52 7.33
N CYS A 158 9.95 -2.08 8.54
CA CYS A 158 10.79 -1.58 9.62
C CYS A 158 12.28 -1.71 9.28
N ILE A 159 12.69 -2.79 8.61
CA ILE A 159 14.08 -3.00 8.19
C ILE A 159 14.45 -1.99 7.10
N HIS A 160 13.60 -1.85 6.08
CA HIS A 160 13.77 -0.88 5.00
C HIS A 160 13.85 0.57 5.51
N HIS A 161 13.18 0.86 6.62
CA HIS A 161 13.28 2.17 7.28
C HIS A 161 14.67 2.43 7.88
N LEU A 162 15.42 1.40 8.28
CA LEU A 162 16.75 1.55 8.89
C LEU A 162 17.79 2.08 7.90
N ASP A 163 17.54 1.98 6.60
CA ASP A 163 18.37 2.59 5.57
C ASP A 163 18.59 4.08 5.81
N PHE A 164 17.60 4.79 6.35
CA PHE A 164 17.70 6.20 6.69
C PHE A 164 18.78 6.52 7.72
N TYR A 165 19.11 5.56 8.59
CA TYR A 165 20.06 5.77 9.67
C TYR A 165 21.45 5.21 9.37
N TRP A 166 21.54 4.18 8.53
CA TRP A 166 22.76 3.38 8.42
C TRP A 166 23.47 3.53 7.08
N VAL A 167 22.76 3.84 5.99
CA VAL A 167 23.33 3.72 4.65
C VAL A 167 22.91 4.89 3.75
N PHE A 168 23.87 5.77 3.45
CA PHE A 168 23.71 6.80 2.42
C PHE A 168 24.00 6.21 1.03
N TRP A 169 22.98 5.59 0.45
CA TRP A 169 23.09 4.85 -0.82
C TRP A 169 23.67 5.65 -1.99
N GLY A 170 23.39 6.95 -2.07
CA GLY A 170 23.88 7.83 -3.14
C GLY A 170 25.40 8.05 -3.12
N ASP A 171 26.02 7.96 -1.95
CA ASP A 171 27.46 8.12 -1.78
C ASP A 171 28.21 6.79 -2.05
N LEU A 172 27.55 5.66 -1.80
CA LEU A 172 28.13 4.32 -1.93
C LEU A 172 28.04 3.77 -3.35
N ILE A 173 26.93 4.02 -4.05
CA ILE A 173 26.66 3.44 -5.37
C ILE A 173 26.06 4.52 -6.27
N HIS A 174 26.83 5.00 -7.24
CA HIS A 174 26.37 6.00 -8.22
C HIS A 174 25.28 5.49 -9.17
N SER A 175 25.11 4.16 -9.30
CA SER A 175 24.13 3.57 -10.19
C SER A 175 22.84 3.20 -9.46
N SER A 176 21.75 3.93 -9.73
CA SER A 176 20.47 3.81 -9.01
C SER A 176 19.87 2.40 -9.03
N TRP A 177 19.94 1.68 -10.15
CA TRP A 177 19.39 0.32 -10.22
C TRP A 177 20.22 -0.69 -9.42
N ARG A 178 21.55 -0.52 -9.36
CA ARG A 178 22.43 -1.35 -8.52
C ARG A 178 22.18 -1.08 -7.05
N ALA A 179 22.02 0.18 -6.67
CA ALA A 179 21.64 0.57 -5.32
C ALA A 179 20.29 -0.06 -4.93
N MET A 180 19.29 0.00 -5.80
CA MET A 180 17.99 -0.65 -5.59
C MET A 180 18.10 -2.16 -5.39
N LEU A 181 18.86 -2.86 -6.24
CA LEU A 181 19.04 -4.31 -6.11
C LEU A 181 19.78 -4.69 -4.84
N LEU A 182 20.87 -3.99 -4.51
CA LEU A 182 21.61 -4.28 -3.29
C LEU A 182 20.76 -4.01 -2.05
N ARG A 183 20.00 -2.92 -2.05
CA ARG A 183 19.05 -2.58 -0.99
C ARG A 183 18.01 -3.67 -0.78
N LEU A 184 17.42 -4.18 -1.86
CA LEU A 184 16.48 -5.30 -1.80
C LEU A 184 17.13 -6.55 -1.19
N VAL A 185 18.38 -6.86 -1.54
CA VAL A 185 19.11 -8.00 -0.96
C VAL A 185 19.33 -7.81 0.55
N ILE A 186 19.73 -6.62 0.98
CA ILE A 186 19.92 -6.30 2.39
C ILE A 186 18.60 -6.40 3.18
N ASP A 187 17.51 -5.86 2.64
CA ASP A 187 16.19 -5.93 3.26
C ASP A 187 15.72 -7.38 3.47
N ILE A 188 15.89 -8.22 2.44
CA ILE A 188 15.55 -9.65 2.51
C ILE A 188 16.44 -10.36 3.53
N PHE A 189 17.74 -10.13 3.50
CA PHE A 189 18.68 -10.73 4.45
C PHE A 189 18.37 -10.35 5.89
N GLY A 190 18.15 -9.06 6.14
CA GLY A 190 17.75 -8.55 7.46
C GLY A 190 16.45 -9.21 7.94
N MET A 191 15.47 -9.38 7.06
CA MET A 191 14.20 -10.03 7.40
C MET A 191 14.45 -11.49 7.80
N VAL A 192 15.25 -12.24 7.04
CA VAL A 192 15.60 -13.64 7.37
C VAL A 192 16.31 -13.72 8.71
N LEU A 193 17.25 -12.82 9.00
CA LEU A 193 17.95 -12.76 10.29
C LEU A 193 16.98 -12.54 11.46
N VAL A 194 16.07 -11.57 11.33
CA VAL A 194 15.06 -11.29 12.37
C VAL A 194 14.15 -12.50 12.61
N LEU A 195 13.74 -13.19 11.54
CA LEU A 195 12.93 -14.40 11.66
C LEU A 195 13.69 -15.56 12.31
N ALA A 196 14.97 -15.74 11.98
CA ALA A 196 15.82 -16.75 12.60
C ALA A 196 15.99 -16.49 14.11
N ILE A 197 16.25 -15.24 14.51
CA ILE A 197 16.35 -14.86 15.93
C ILE A 197 15.03 -15.13 16.65
N LYS A 198 13.89 -14.71 16.07
CA LYS A 198 12.56 -14.99 16.65
C LYS A 198 12.32 -16.48 16.85
N TYR A 199 12.70 -17.31 15.88
CA TYR A 199 12.58 -18.76 15.98
C TYR A 199 13.43 -19.32 17.13
N LEU A 200 14.70 -18.93 17.21
CA LEU A 200 15.61 -19.37 18.29
C LEU A 200 15.11 -18.96 19.68
N VAL A 201 14.64 -17.72 19.84
CA VAL A 201 14.08 -17.23 21.11
C VAL A 201 12.83 -18.02 21.52
N ASN A 202 11.96 -18.35 20.57
CA ASN A 202 10.76 -19.12 20.85
C ASN A 202 11.08 -20.57 21.26
N GLN A 203 12.11 -21.19 20.66
CA GLN A 203 12.60 -22.51 21.09
C GLN A 203 13.10 -22.47 22.54
N ILE A 204 13.93 -21.49 22.90
CA ILE A 204 14.46 -21.34 24.26
C ILE A 204 13.34 -21.11 25.29
N ARG A 205 12.29 -20.36 24.93
CA ARG A 205 11.14 -20.09 25.81
C ARG A 205 10.17 -21.27 25.93
N GLY A 206 10.02 -22.09 24.90
CA GLY A 206 9.17 -23.29 24.93
C GLY A 206 9.75 -24.47 25.72
N HIS A 207 11.04 -24.41 26.07
CA HIS A 207 11.73 -25.38 26.93
C HIS A 207 11.79 -24.96 28.42
N LYS A 208 11.11 -23.88 28.80
CA LYS A 208 10.88 -23.47 30.19
C LYS A 208 9.40 -23.62 30.54
#